data_AF-A0A0D8FRK1-F1
#
_entry.id   AF-A0A0D8FRK1-F1
#
_cell.length_a   1.000
_cell.length_b   1.000
_cell.length_c   1.000
_cell.angle_alpha   90.00
_cell.angle_beta   90.00
_cell.angle_gamma   90.00
#
_symmetry.space_group_name_H-M   'P 1'
#
loop_
_entity.id
_entity.type
_entity.pdbx_description
1 polymer ?
#
loop_
_entity_poly.entity_id
_entity_poly.type
_entity_poly.pdbx_seq_one_letter_code
_entity_poly.pdbx_strand_id
1 'polypeptide(L)'
;MHTTNLRRVGGSVMLAVPPAILDLLHLHAGATVGIGVDNGRMVIEPAPRAHYTLGDLLAQCDMSHELSQQDREWLDAKPVGNELL
;
A
#
# COMPACT_ATOMS: atom_id res chain seq x y z
N MET A 1 0.79 13.60 -29.42
CA MET A 1 1.26 14.26 -28.19
C MET A 1 0.05 14.91 -27.53
N HIS A 2 -0.30 14.52 -26.30
CA HIS A 2 -1.43 15.12 -25.59
C HIS A 2 -0.92 16.18 -24.63
N THR A 3 -1.46 17.39 -24.71
CA THR A 3 -1.17 18.49 -23.79
C THR A 3 -2.35 18.66 -22.85
N THR A 4 -2.07 18.83 -21.56
CA THR A 4 -3.07 18.96 -20.51
C THR A 4 -2.57 19.96 -19.48
N ASN A 5 -3.49 20.70 -18.86
CA ASN A 5 -3.17 21.76 -17.92
C ASN A 5 -3.24 21.25 -16.48
N LEU A 6 -2.36 21.78 -15.64
CA LEU A 6 -2.41 21.58 -14.20
C LEU A 6 -3.46 22.51 -13.59
N ARG A 7 -4.39 21.95 -12.80
CA ARG A 7 -5.44 22.71 -12.11
C ARG A 7 -5.37 22.51 -10.60
N ARG A 8 -5.62 23.56 -9.83
CA ARG A 8 -5.71 23.47 -8.36
C ARG A 8 -6.99 22.72 -7.95
N VAL A 9 -6.86 21.76 -7.04
CA VAL A 9 -7.97 20.99 -6.44
C VAL A 9 -7.69 20.87 -4.94
N GLY A 10 -8.45 21.59 -4.13
CA GLY A 10 -8.19 21.66 -2.68
C GLY A 10 -6.77 22.16 -2.38
N GLY A 11 -6.04 21.43 -1.54
CA GLY A 11 -4.63 21.68 -1.20
C GLY A 11 -3.61 21.10 -2.20
N SER A 12 -4.05 20.64 -3.38
CA SER A 12 -3.21 19.92 -4.33
C SER A 12 -3.44 20.38 -5.78
N VAL A 13 -2.71 19.77 -6.71
CA VAL A 13 -2.80 20.05 -8.15
C VAL A 13 -3.12 18.75 -8.89
N MET A 14 -4.04 18.82 -9.85
CA MET A 14 -4.48 17.68 -10.65
C MET A 14 -4.17 17.91 -12.13
N LEU A 15 -3.83 16.83 -12.81
CA LEU A 15 -3.69 16.76 -14.27
C LEU A 15 -4.83 15.89 -14.83
N ALA A 16 -5.48 16.34 -15.90
CA ALA A 16 -6.42 15.48 -16.62
C ALA A 16 -5.65 14.48 -17.50
N VAL A 17 -5.96 13.19 -17.36
CA VAL A 17 -5.40 12.11 -18.19
C VAL A 17 -6.47 11.67 -19.20
N PRO A 18 -6.21 11.78 -20.52
CA PRO A 18 -7.13 11.29 -21.55
C PRO A 18 -7.49 9.80 -21.36
N PRO A 19 -8.76 9.39 -21.53
CA PRO A 19 -9.19 7.99 -21.35
C PRO A 19 -8.35 6.98 -22.16
N ALA A 20 -8.02 7.32 -23.41
CA ALA A 20 -7.19 6.47 -24.26
C ALA A 20 -5.81 6.14 -23.66
N ILE A 21 -5.23 7.02 -22.83
CA ILE A 21 -3.96 6.74 -22.13
C ILE A 21 -4.19 5.81 -20.94
N LEU A 22 -5.30 5.98 -20.22
CA LEU A 22 -5.67 5.07 -19.13
C LEU A 22 -5.89 3.64 -19.64
N ASP A 23 -6.56 3.51 -20.79
CA ASP A 23 -6.85 2.21 -21.41
C ASP A 23 -5.57 1.46 -21.79
N LEU A 24 -4.56 2.17 -22.32
CA LEU A 24 -3.25 1.60 -22.68
C LEU A 24 -2.49 1.05 -21.47
N LEU A 25 -2.71 1.63 -20.28
CA LEU A 25 -2.08 1.22 -19.03
C LEU A 25 -2.99 0.32 -18.18
N HIS A 26 -4.18 -0.03 -18.69
CA HIS A 26 -5.23 -0.75 -17.95
C HIS A 26 -5.60 -0.10 -16.60
N LEU A 27 -5.55 1.23 -16.54
CA LEU A 27 -5.91 2.02 -15.38
C LEU A 27 -7.35 2.53 -15.48
N HIS A 28 -7.96 2.79 -14.33
CA HIS A 28 -9.30 3.37 -14.24
C HIS A 28 -9.30 4.52 -13.21
N ALA A 29 -10.30 5.39 -13.29
CA ALA A 29 -10.47 6.45 -12.30
C ALA A 29 -10.62 5.86 -10.89
N GLY A 30 -9.84 6.36 -9.93
CA GLY A 30 -9.78 5.83 -8.56
C GLY A 30 -8.74 4.73 -8.33
N ALA A 31 -8.06 4.23 -9.38
CA ALA A 31 -6.94 3.32 -9.21
C ALA A 31 -5.77 4.00 -8.46
N THR A 32 -5.10 3.25 -7.59
CA THR A 32 -3.85 3.69 -6.96
C THR A 32 -2.70 3.57 -7.95
N VAL A 33 -1.88 4.62 -8.04
CA VAL A 33 -0.71 4.69 -8.93
C VAL A 33 0.52 5.19 -8.18
N GLY A 34 1.69 4.76 -8.61
CA GLY A 34 2.96 5.33 -8.21
C GLY A 34 3.21 6.62 -8.99
N ILE A 35 3.79 7.63 -8.33
CA ILE A 35 4.23 8.88 -8.98
C ILE A 35 5.68 9.14 -8.57
N GLY A 36 6.56 9.27 -9.56
CA GLY A 36 7.98 9.53 -9.38
C GLY A 36 8.53 10.58 -10.35
N VAL A 37 9.82 10.88 -10.21
CA VAL A 37 10.55 11.77 -11.13
C VAL A 37 11.72 11.00 -11.72
N ASP A 38 11.74 10.87 -13.05
CA ASP A 38 12.84 10.29 -13.81
C ASP A 38 13.36 11.33 -14.82
N ASN A 39 14.62 11.73 -14.70
CA ASN A 39 15.28 12.65 -15.64
C ASN A 39 14.45 13.93 -15.93
N GLY A 40 13.88 14.54 -14.90
CA GLY A 40 13.05 15.74 -15.02
C GLY A 40 11.64 15.51 -15.57
N ARG A 41 11.25 14.25 -15.78
CA ARG A 41 9.89 13.86 -16.20
C ARG A 41 9.14 13.27 -15.02
N MET A 42 7.86 13.62 -14.89
CA MET A 42 6.96 12.92 -13.98
C MET A 42 6.58 11.58 -14.60
N VAL A 43 6.89 10.49 -13.91
CA VAL A 43 6.53 9.13 -14.31
C VAL A 43 5.37 8.66 -13.44
N ILE A 44 4.33 8.15 -14.10
CA ILE A 44 3.17 7.56 -13.45
C ILE A 44 3.17 6.09 -13.84
N GLU A 45 3.16 5.21 -12.85
CA GLU A 45 3.18 3.77 -13.04
C GLU A 45 2.00 3.11 -12.30
N PRO A 46 1.41 2.04 -12.86
CA PRO A 46 0.46 1.24 -12.11
C PRO A 46 1.09 0.77 -10.80
N ALA A 47 0.39 0.97 -9.68
CA ALA A 47 0.79 0.42 -8.38
C ALA A 47 -0.13 -0.78 -8.08
N PRO A 48 0.16 -1.98 -8.63
CA PRO A 48 -0.64 -3.15 -8.33
C PRO A 48 -0.63 -3.37 -6.82
N ARG A 49 -1.83 -3.56 -6.26
CA ARG A 49 -1.95 -3.91 -4.84
C ARG A 49 -1.20 -5.22 -4.63
N ALA A 50 -0.26 -5.23 -3.70
CA ALA A 50 0.43 -6.46 -3.36
C ALA A 50 -0.61 -7.49 -2.86
N HIS A 51 -0.72 -8.59 -3.59
CA HIS A 51 -1.48 -9.76 -3.17
C HIS A 51 -0.51 -10.68 -2.46
N TYR A 52 -0.60 -10.71 -1.13
CA TYR A 52 0.19 -11.63 -0.33
C TYR A 52 -0.58 -12.92 -0.12
N THR A 53 0.11 -14.05 -0.25
CA THR A 53 -0.34 -15.32 0.31
C THR A 53 0.03 -15.38 1.79
N LEU A 54 -0.63 -16.26 2.55
CA LEU A 54 -0.23 -16.52 3.93
C LEU A 54 1.25 -16.94 4.01
N GLY A 55 1.73 -17.71 3.03
CA GLY A 55 3.14 -18.11 2.92
C GLY A 55 4.09 -16.92 2.76
N ASP A 56 3.74 -15.94 1.93
CA ASP A 56 4.57 -14.74 1.72
C ASP A 56 4.71 -13.90 2.99
N LEU A 57 3.64 -13.85 3.80
CA LEU A 57 3.65 -13.13 5.07
C LEU A 57 4.47 -13.89 6.12
N LEU A 58 4.28 -15.21 6.23
CA LEU A 58 5.03 -16.04 7.18
C LEU A 58 6.53 -16.08 6.88
N ALA A 59 6.92 -16.03 5.60
CA ALA A 59 8.33 -15.98 5.21
C ALA A 59 9.05 -14.70 5.67
N GLN A 60 8.30 -13.62 5.99
CA GLN A 60 8.84 -12.38 6.53
C GLN A 60 8.91 -12.39 8.06
N CYS A 61 8.29 -13.37 8.73
CA CYS A 61 8.35 -13.50 10.18
C CYS A 61 9.66 -14.17 10.61
N ASP A 62 10.36 -13.53 11.55
CA ASP A 62 11.47 -14.16 12.27
C ASP A 62 10.91 -15.09 13.36
N MET A 63 10.87 -16.39 13.06
CA MET A 63 10.41 -17.42 14.00
C MET A 63 11.40 -17.69 15.14
N SER A 64 12.60 -17.12 15.07
CA SER A 64 13.60 -17.19 16.14
C SER A 64 13.53 -16.02 17.11
N HIS A 65 12.61 -15.07 16.88
CA HIS A 65 12.45 -13.91 17.74
C HIS A 65 12.06 -14.34 19.15
N GLU A 66 12.91 -14.02 20.13
CA GLU A 66 12.62 -14.32 21.53
C GLU A 66 11.45 -13.47 22.02
N LEU A 67 10.56 -14.08 22.80
CA LEU A 67 9.45 -13.39 23.44
C LEU A 67 10.00 -12.33 24.40
N SER A 68 9.52 -11.09 24.26
CA SER A 68 9.87 -10.02 25.19
C SER A 68 9.32 -10.31 26.59
N GLN A 69 9.80 -9.59 27.60
CA GLN A 69 9.25 -9.70 28.94
C GLN A 69 7.74 -9.37 28.97
N GLN A 70 7.32 -8.37 28.20
CA GLN A 70 5.90 -7.99 28.09
C GLN A 70 5.05 -9.10 27.44
N ASP A 71 5.58 -9.77 26.42
CA ASP A 71 4.88 -10.90 25.79
C ASP A 71 4.70 -12.06 26.77
N ARG A 72 5.72 -12.35 27.59
CA ARG A 72 5.65 -13.38 28.62
C ARG A 72 4.66 -13.02 29.71
N GLU A 73 4.69 -11.77 30.20
CA GLU A 73 3.71 -11.28 31.18
C GLU A 73 2.27 -11.39 30.67
N TRP A 74 2.04 -11.18 29.37
CA TRP A 74 0.73 -11.34 28.75
C TRP A 74 0.32 -12.81 28.58
N LEU A 75 1.24 -13.68 28.15
CA LEU A 75 0.99 -15.12 27.98
C LEU A 75 0.80 -15.87 29.30
N ASP A 76 1.50 -15.45 30.35
CA ASP A 76 1.44 -16.04 31.70
C ASP A 76 0.35 -15.40 32.58
N ALA A 77 -0.35 -14.38 32.06
CA ALA A 77 -1.42 -13.72 32.79
C ALA A 77 -2.55 -14.71 33.07
N LYS A 78 -3.07 -14.66 34.30
CA LYS A 78 -4.19 -15.51 34.69
C LYS A 78 -5.48 -15.03 34.01
N PRO A 79 -6.38 -15.96 33.67
CA PRO A 79 -7.72 -15.59 33.22
C PRO A 79 -8.40 -14.59 34.15
N VAL A 80 -8.96 -13.53 33.58
CA VAL A 80 -9.68 -12.48 34.32
C VAL A 80 -11.19 -12.50 34.03
N GLY A 81 -11.66 -13.44 33.21
CA GLY A 81 -13.06 -13.60 32.81
C GLY A 81 -13.44 -15.04 32.47
N ASN A 82 -14.32 -15.23 31.48
CA ASN A 82 -14.85 -16.54 31.06
C ASN A 82 -13.92 -17.27 30.06
N GLU A 83 -12.61 -17.13 30.21
CA GLU A 83 -11.66 -17.83 29.34
C GLU A 83 -11.66 -19.33 29.69
N LEU A 84 -11.70 -20.18 28.65
CA LEU A 84 -11.56 -21.62 28.81
C LEU A 84 -10.10 -21.96 29.10
N LEU A 85 -9.87 -22.72 30.19
CA LEU A 85 -8.59 -23.33 30.52
C LEU A 85 -8.28 -24.50 29.59
#